data_AF-A0A517LTR5-F1
#
_entry.id   AF-A0A517LTR5-F1
#
_cell.length_a   1.000
_cell.length_b   1.000
_cell.length_c   1.000
_cell.angle_alpha   90.00
_cell.angle_beta   90.00
_cell.angle_gamma   90.00
#
_symmetry.space_group_name_H-M   'P 1'
#
loop_
_entity.id
_entity.type
_entity.pdbx_description
1 polymer ?
#
loop_
_entity_poly.entity_id
_entity_poly.type
_entity_poly.pdbx_seq_one_letter_code
_entity_poly.pdbx_strand_id
1 'polypeptide(L)'
;MACVAITVGTALCDCRADADDESAISRIAAGTLISPDGLRGWSDVVLVATPKVTDGEVSEVSQMVLRYAAMLTTVIAADAHEVQGQYQLRRIGIGMAVADGENFRIVSDRDGEAGLGMIGRQVLQAAEQSLDRVTVALRLATAIVIDSPALVAVGKQHEKVVARHLIWVQPKSGSVSSAVWFIRGGESPEVVDGQGMFLPENFRETRHLHVDVGEFFLGIPGPNAFAMQGLPPGKPFPLAAPHAAAACATPLTIDDFKSLAQYLSAAASRQ
;
A
#
# COMPACT_ATOMS: atom_id res chain seq x y z
N MET A 1 7.09 -12.17 20.16
CA MET A 1 5.67 -11.94 20.48
C MET A 1 5.55 -10.49 20.93
N ALA A 2 5.44 -9.57 19.97
CA ALA A 2 5.35 -8.13 20.26
C ALA A 2 3.88 -7.76 20.50
N CYS A 3 3.60 -7.14 21.63
CA CYS A 3 2.25 -6.73 22.03
C CYS A 3 1.84 -5.52 21.18
N VAL A 4 0.82 -5.68 20.32
CA VAL A 4 0.28 -4.60 19.49
C VAL A 4 -0.59 -3.70 20.36
N ALA A 5 0.01 -2.64 20.90
CA ALA A 5 -0.70 -1.58 21.58
C ALA A 5 -0.76 -0.35 20.68
N ILE A 6 -1.87 -0.17 19.95
CA ILE A 6 -2.18 1.15 19.36
C ILE A 6 -2.60 2.02 20.55
N THR A 7 -1.61 2.69 21.16
CA THR A 7 -1.86 3.53 22.32
C THR A 7 -2.50 4.82 21.83
N VAL A 8 -3.83 4.90 21.88
CA VAL A 8 -4.56 6.17 21.78
C VAL A 8 -4.43 6.88 23.14
N GLY A 9 -3.20 7.31 23.44
CA GLY A 9 -2.88 8.07 24.64
C GLY A 9 -3.39 9.50 24.54
N THR A 10 -3.75 10.08 25.67
CA THR A 10 -4.37 11.39 25.94
C THR A 10 -3.56 12.63 25.52
N ALA A 11 -2.78 12.58 24.45
CA ALA A 11 -2.16 13.76 23.82
C ALA A 11 -3.05 14.28 22.67
N LEU A 12 -4.29 14.64 22.99
CA LEU A 12 -5.25 15.24 22.04
C LEU A 12 -5.06 16.76 21.85
N CYS A 13 -3.96 17.35 22.35
CA CYS A 13 -3.81 18.81 22.32
C CYS A 13 -3.26 19.39 21.02
N ASP A 14 -2.80 18.59 20.04
CA ASP A 14 -2.37 19.12 18.73
C ASP A 14 -2.78 18.21 17.56
N CYS A 15 -4.04 17.74 17.55
CA CYS A 15 -4.59 17.06 16.38
C CYS A 15 -4.93 18.08 15.28
N ARG A 16 -3.98 18.39 14.41
CA ARG A 16 -4.30 18.99 13.10
C ARG A 16 -4.81 17.89 12.18
N ALA A 17 -6.13 17.83 11.99
CA ALA A 17 -6.75 17.08 10.91
C ALA A 17 -6.62 17.90 9.61
N ASP A 18 -5.39 18.16 9.16
CA ASP A 18 -5.15 18.70 7.83
C ASP A 18 -4.94 17.50 6.89
N ALA A 19 -6.00 17.12 6.18
CA ALA A 19 -6.00 16.01 5.23
C ALA A 19 -5.17 16.27 3.96
N ASP A 20 -4.53 17.43 3.86
CA ASP A 20 -3.79 17.95 2.70
C ASP A 20 -2.33 18.30 3.00
N ASP A 21 -1.72 17.71 4.04
CA ASP A 21 -0.29 17.91 4.29
C ASP A 21 0.55 17.15 3.24
N GLU A 22 0.92 17.82 2.15
CA GLU A 22 1.85 17.32 1.12
C GLU A 22 3.17 16.78 1.72
N SER A 23 3.52 17.13 2.97
CA SER A 23 4.70 16.57 3.65
C SER A 23 4.51 15.14 4.16
N ALA A 24 3.26 14.65 4.25
CA ALA A 24 2.93 13.35 4.86
C ALA A 24 3.30 12.15 3.97
N ILE A 25 3.18 12.31 2.64
CA ILE A 25 3.55 11.31 1.63
C ILE A 25 4.64 11.90 0.76
N SER A 26 5.81 11.26 0.72
CA SER A 26 6.92 11.68 -0.13
C SER A 26 7.22 10.62 -1.20
N ARG A 27 7.74 11.05 -2.35
CA ARG A 27 8.37 10.12 -3.28
C ARG A 27 9.71 9.65 -2.73
N ILE A 28 9.96 8.35 -2.80
CA ILE A 28 11.30 7.82 -2.52
C ILE A 28 12.20 8.23 -3.70
N ALA A 29 13.39 8.75 -3.41
CA ALA A 29 14.30 9.25 -4.43
C ALA A 29 14.74 8.13 -5.39
N ALA A 30 14.80 8.41 -6.69
CA ALA A 30 15.35 7.46 -7.66
C ALA A 30 16.82 7.14 -7.36
N GLY A 31 17.24 5.94 -7.76
CA GLY A 31 18.56 5.41 -7.44
C GLY A 31 18.71 4.89 -6.01
N THR A 32 17.72 5.13 -5.13
CA THR A 32 17.75 4.57 -3.77
C THR A 32 17.67 3.04 -3.83
N LEU A 33 18.63 2.37 -3.18
CA LEU A 33 18.69 0.92 -3.09
C LEU A 33 17.87 0.41 -1.91
N ILE A 34 17.02 -0.58 -2.17
CA ILE A 34 16.30 -1.37 -1.18
C ILE A 34 17.03 -2.71 -1.07
N SER A 35 17.75 -2.87 0.04
CA SER A 35 18.49 -4.10 0.37
C SER A 35 17.68 -4.98 1.31
N PRO A 36 18.06 -6.25 1.53
CA PRO A 36 17.46 -7.08 2.57
C PRO A 36 17.44 -6.41 3.95
N ASP A 37 18.47 -5.62 4.26
CA ASP A 37 18.63 -4.92 5.54
C ASP A 37 17.77 -3.65 5.67
N GLY A 38 17.08 -3.23 4.60
CA GLY A 38 16.16 -2.11 4.61
C GLY A 38 16.40 -1.11 3.47
N LEU A 39 15.88 0.11 3.69
CA LEU A 39 15.88 1.19 2.71
C LEU A 39 16.59 2.43 3.28
N ARG A 40 17.67 2.86 2.62
CA ARG A 40 18.47 3.99 3.09
C ARG A 40 17.63 5.28 3.17
N GLY A 41 17.74 5.99 4.30
CA GLY A 41 17.03 7.25 4.54
C GLY A 41 15.61 7.10 5.07
N TRP A 42 15.18 5.86 5.31
CA TRP A 42 13.91 5.49 5.90
C TRP A 42 14.16 4.59 7.11
N SER A 43 13.27 4.64 8.11
CA SER A 43 13.43 3.80 9.30
C SER A 43 13.01 2.36 9.03
N ASP A 44 11.96 2.17 8.22
CA ASP A 44 11.33 0.88 8.00
C ASP A 44 10.84 0.72 6.55
N VAL A 45 10.93 -0.50 6.05
CA VAL A 45 10.24 -0.92 4.82
C VAL A 45 8.87 -1.46 5.22
N VAL A 46 7.80 -0.83 4.73
CA VAL A 46 6.43 -1.25 5.02
C VAL A 46 5.97 -2.32 4.04
N LEU A 47 6.27 -2.15 2.75
CA LEU A 47 5.86 -3.06 1.69
C LEU A 47 6.84 -3.02 0.52
N VAL A 48 7.20 -4.18 0.00
CA VAL A 48 7.81 -4.38 -1.33
C VAL A 48 6.96 -5.42 -2.06
N ALA A 49 6.11 -4.95 -2.99
CA ALA A 49 5.16 -5.79 -3.71
C ALA A 49 5.65 -6.05 -5.13
N THR A 50 6.25 -7.23 -5.36
CA THR A 50 6.80 -7.60 -6.67
C THR A 50 5.71 -8.26 -7.52
N PRO A 51 5.25 -7.65 -8.62
CA PRO A 51 4.17 -8.21 -9.41
C PRO A 51 4.59 -9.51 -10.13
N LYS A 52 3.65 -10.44 -10.23
CA LYS A 52 3.76 -11.65 -11.04
C LYS A 52 2.41 -12.01 -11.63
N VAL A 53 2.31 -12.05 -12.96
CA VAL A 53 1.11 -12.54 -13.64
C VAL A 53 1.05 -14.05 -13.47
N THR A 54 -0.01 -14.55 -12.82
CA THR A 54 -0.12 -15.97 -12.44
C THR A 54 -1.42 -16.63 -12.87
N ASP A 55 -2.43 -15.88 -13.29
CA ASP A 55 -3.75 -16.41 -13.59
C ASP A 55 -4.48 -15.61 -14.68
N GLY A 56 -5.61 -16.13 -15.14
CA GLY A 56 -6.36 -15.61 -16.28
C GLY A 56 -5.84 -16.16 -17.61
N GLU A 57 -5.94 -15.38 -18.67
CA GLU A 57 -5.62 -15.78 -20.04
C GLU A 57 -4.11 -15.62 -20.36
N VAL A 58 -3.25 -16.01 -19.42
CA VAL A 58 -1.79 -15.80 -19.48
C VAL A 58 -1.16 -16.36 -20.76
N SER A 59 -1.65 -17.51 -21.25
CA SER A 59 -1.13 -18.16 -22.46
C SER A 59 -1.42 -17.40 -23.75
N GLU A 60 -2.35 -16.44 -23.72
CA GLU A 60 -2.76 -15.66 -24.89
C GLU A 60 -2.04 -14.30 -24.96
N VAL A 61 -1.23 -14.00 -23.95
CA VAL A 61 -0.49 -12.73 -23.84
C VAL A 61 0.96 -12.92 -24.25
N SER A 62 1.50 -11.97 -25.01
CA SER A 62 2.91 -12.01 -25.40
C SER A 62 3.84 -11.95 -24.19
N GLN A 63 4.97 -12.66 -24.26
CA GLN A 63 6.00 -12.65 -23.20
C GLN A 63 6.52 -11.25 -22.90
N MET A 64 6.56 -10.37 -23.91
CA MET A 64 6.95 -8.97 -23.73
C MET A 64 5.96 -8.22 -22.83
N VAL A 65 4.66 -8.41 -23.02
CA VAL A 65 3.63 -7.77 -22.18
C VAL A 65 3.69 -8.31 -20.76
N LEU A 66 3.80 -9.64 -20.58
CA LEU A 66 3.95 -10.25 -19.25
C LEU A 66 5.19 -9.73 -18.52
N ARG A 67 6.32 -9.56 -19.24
CA ARG A 67 7.55 -8.99 -18.69
C ARG A 67 7.32 -7.56 -18.18
N TYR A 68 6.60 -6.72 -18.92
CA TYR A 68 6.32 -5.35 -18.49
C TYR A 68 5.34 -5.29 -17.32
N ALA A 69 4.31 -6.13 -17.30
CA ALA A 69 3.38 -6.24 -16.17
C ALA A 69 4.08 -6.69 -14.87
N ALA A 70 5.14 -7.50 -14.99
CA ALA A 70 5.95 -7.98 -13.87
C ALA A 70 7.14 -7.05 -13.52
N MET A 71 7.33 -5.94 -14.23
CA MET A 71 8.57 -5.16 -14.17
C MET A 71 8.70 -4.28 -12.93
N LEU A 72 7.60 -3.63 -12.52
CA LEU A 72 7.63 -2.54 -11.53
C LEU A 72 7.11 -3.01 -10.19
N THR A 73 7.99 -2.97 -9.20
CA THR A 73 7.70 -3.31 -7.81
C THR A 73 7.22 -2.08 -7.07
N THR A 74 6.05 -2.14 -6.44
CA THR A 74 5.54 -1.05 -5.59
C THR A 74 6.23 -1.09 -4.23
N VAL A 75 6.68 0.06 -3.75
CA VAL A 75 7.36 0.18 -2.46
C VAL A 75 6.68 1.21 -1.58
N ILE A 76 6.44 0.83 -0.33
CA ILE A 76 6.00 1.73 0.74
C ILE A 76 7.04 1.67 1.86
N ALA A 77 7.46 2.82 2.37
CA ALA A 77 8.40 2.95 3.47
C ALA A 77 7.85 3.90 4.54
N ALA A 78 8.33 3.77 5.76
CA ALA A 78 7.99 4.64 6.87
C ALA A 78 9.22 5.31 7.45
N ASP A 79 9.00 6.47 8.04
CA ASP A 79 10.03 7.30 8.65
C ASP A 79 9.58 7.65 10.06
N ALA A 80 9.93 6.76 11.00
CA ALA A 80 9.71 6.93 12.42
C ALA A 80 10.92 7.63 13.06
N HIS A 81 10.65 8.56 13.95
CA HIS A 81 11.70 9.30 14.68
C HIS A 81 11.27 9.59 16.10
N GLU A 82 12.24 9.71 16.99
CA GLU A 82 12.01 10.03 18.38
C GLU A 82 11.88 11.55 18.57
N VAL A 83 10.79 11.97 19.22
CA VAL A 83 10.50 13.35 19.61
C VAL A 83 10.16 13.34 21.09
N GLN A 84 10.97 14.03 21.91
CA GLN A 84 10.76 14.14 23.36
C GLN A 84 10.58 12.78 24.07
N GLY A 85 11.37 11.77 23.69
CA GLY A 85 11.31 10.45 24.33
C GLY A 85 10.19 9.53 23.83
N GLN A 86 9.47 9.92 22.77
CA GLN A 86 8.43 9.10 22.13
C GLN A 86 8.61 9.06 20.61
N TYR A 87 8.42 7.90 20.02
CA TYR A 87 8.47 7.75 18.57
C TYR A 87 7.20 8.26 17.91
N GLN A 88 7.37 9.01 16.83
CA GLN A 88 6.32 9.58 15.98
C GLN A 88 6.59 9.22 14.51
N LEU A 89 5.51 9.07 13.75
CA LEU A 89 5.58 8.87 12.32
C LEU A 89 5.76 10.25 11.67
N ARG A 90 6.91 10.49 11.02
CA ARG A 90 7.22 11.75 10.32
C ARG A 90 6.54 11.82 8.97
N ARG A 91 6.64 10.75 8.20
CA ARG A 91 6.12 10.64 6.84
C ARG A 91 6.15 9.19 6.38
N ILE A 92 5.53 8.94 5.24
CA ILE A 92 5.71 7.70 4.48
C ILE A 92 6.31 8.01 3.12
N GLY A 93 6.98 7.01 2.57
CA GLY A 93 7.57 7.04 1.24
C GLY A 93 6.82 6.10 0.32
N ILE A 94 6.50 6.55 -0.89
CA ILE A 94 6.00 5.67 -1.96
C ILE A 94 6.91 5.76 -3.18
N GLY A 95 7.09 4.64 -3.87
CA GLY A 95 7.94 4.60 -5.06
C GLY A 95 7.74 3.35 -5.89
N MET A 96 8.26 3.39 -7.11
CA MET A 96 8.38 2.23 -7.99
C MET A 96 9.84 1.78 -8.03
N ALA A 97 10.05 0.48 -8.02
CA ALA A 97 11.37 -0.12 -8.07
C ALA A 97 11.47 -1.17 -9.18
N VAL A 98 12.69 -1.42 -9.63
CA VAL A 98 13.04 -2.56 -10.49
C VAL A 98 14.01 -3.47 -9.75
N ALA A 99 14.01 -4.75 -10.10
CA ALA A 99 14.98 -5.70 -9.56
C ALA A 99 16.42 -5.30 -9.97
N ASP A 100 17.35 -5.43 -9.03
CA ASP A 100 18.76 -5.08 -9.16
C ASP A 100 19.62 -6.13 -8.44
N GLY A 101 19.76 -7.29 -9.10
CA GLY A 101 20.32 -8.49 -8.47
C GLY A 101 19.41 -9.00 -7.36
N GLU A 102 19.95 -9.12 -6.14
CA GLU A 102 19.18 -9.49 -4.93
C GLU A 102 18.48 -8.29 -4.28
N ASN A 103 18.76 -7.07 -4.76
CA ASN A 103 18.19 -5.83 -4.27
C ASN A 103 17.10 -5.31 -5.21
N PHE A 104 16.48 -4.21 -4.81
CA PHE A 104 15.64 -3.41 -5.70
C PHE A 104 16.18 -1.98 -5.75
N ARG A 105 16.01 -1.32 -6.89
CA ARG A 105 16.39 0.08 -7.06
C ARG A 105 15.17 0.90 -7.40
N ILE A 106 14.95 1.98 -6.65
CA ILE A 106 13.88 2.94 -6.92
C ILE A 106 14.17 3.62 -8.26
N VAL A 107 13.15 3.74 -9.10
CA VAL A 107 13.22 4.34 -10.43
C VAL A 107 12.16 5.42 -10.57
N SER A 108 12.48 6.43 -11.38
CA SER A 108 11.55 7.46 -11.82
C SER A 108 11.74 7.73 -13.31
N ASP A 109 10.65 7.99 -14.04
CA ASP A 109 10.72 8.40 -15.45
C ASP A 109 11.43 9.77 -15.58
N ARG A 110 11.34 10.61 -14.54
CA ARG A 110 11.94 11.95 -14.50
C ARG A 110 13.47 11.92 -14.48
N ASP A 111 14.05 10.88 -13.89
CA ASP A 111 15.49 10.81 -13.62
C ASP A 111 16.26 10.06 -14.72
N GLY A 112 15.57 9.47 -15.71
CA GLY A 112 16.16 8.92 -16.94
C GLY A 112 17.09 7.70 -16.79
N GLU A 113 17.53 7.38 -15.57
CA GLU A 113 18.55 6.36 -15.24
C GLU A 113 18.00 4.94 -15.05
N ALA A 114 16.70 4.72 -15.29
CA ALA A 114 16.09 3.41 -15.05
C ALA A 114 16.59 2.30 -16.02
N GLY A 115 17.40 2.64 -17.04
CA GLY A 115 17.85 1.69 -18.06
C GLY A 115 16.71 1.09 -18.88
N LEU A 116 15.52 1.71 -18.81
CA LEU A 116 14.30 1.24 -19.47
C LEU A 116 14.29 1.73 -20.92
N GLY A 117 14.03 0.80 -21.84
CA GLY A 117 13.66 1.15 -23.22
C GLY A 117 12.34 1.94 -23.26
N MET A 118 11.97 2.46 -24.44
CA MET A 118 10.82 3.36 -24.62
C MET A 118 9.51 2.84 -24.02
N ILE A 119 9.18 1.56 -24.24
CA ILE A 119 7.96 0.94 -23.70
C ILE A 119 8.03 0.84 -22.17
N GLY A 120 9.18 0.47 -21.63
CA GLY A 120 9.38 0.43 -20.17
C GLY A 120 9.20 1.80 -19.50
N ARG A 121 9.59 2.89 -20.18
CA ARG A 121 9.34 4.25 -19.70
C ARG A 121 7.86 4.61 -19.67
N GLN A 122 7.10 4.25 -20.70
CA GLN A 122 5.64 4.48 -20.70
C GLN A 122 4.95 3.72 -19.56
N VAL A 123 5.36 2.47 -19.32
CA VAL A 123 4.85 1.67 -18.19
C VAL A 123 5.23 2.30 -16.85
N LEU A 124 6.47 2.77 -16.69
CA LEU A 124 6.92 3.50 -15.50
C LEU A 124 6.16 4.80 -15.29
N GLN A 125 5.92 5.58 -16.34
CA GLN A 125 5.18 6.83 -16.27
C GLN A 125 3.73 6.59 -15.81
N ALA A 126 3.04 5.58 -16.37
CA ALA A 126 1.68 5.24 -15.95
C ALA A 126 1.62 4.76 -14.49
N ALA A 127 2.61 3.98 -14.08
CA ALA A 127 2.81 3.55 -12.69
C ALA A 127 3.10 4.72 -11.73
N GLU A 128 3.91 5.69 -12.13
CA GLU A 128 4.15 6.88 -11.30
C GLU A 128 2.92 7.76 -11.18
N GLN A 129 2.14 7.90 -12.26
CA GLN A 129 0.86 8.62 -12.24
C GLN A 129 -0.17 7.94 -11.34
N SER A 130 -0.15 6.62 -11.19
CA SER A 130 -1.06 5.95 -10.24
C SER A 130 -0.71 6.27 -8.79
N LEU A 131 0.59 6.40 -8.49
CA LEU A 131 1.06 6.83 -7.17
C LEU A 131 0.70 8.29 -6.85
N ASP A 132 0.50 9.16 -7.85
CA ASP A 132 0.02 10.55 -7.64
C ASP A 132 -1.44 10.60 -7.17
N ARG A 133 -2.18 9.48 -7.28
CA ARG A 133 -3.57 9.37 -6.85
C ARG A 133 -3.72 8.81 -5.44
N VAL A 134 -2.60 8.55 -4.76
CA VAL A 134 -2.63 8.14 -3.35
C VAL A 134 -2.98 9.36 -2.50
N THR A 135 -4.01 9.24 -1.67
CA THR A 135 -4.48 10.32 -0.79
C THR A 135 -4.31 9.96 0.67
N VAL A 136 -4.21 10.97 1.52
CA VAL A 136 -4.22 10.81 2.98
C VAL A 136 -5.66 10.85 3.45
N ALA A 137 -6.18 9.74 3.97
CA ALA A 137 -7.51 9.68 4.56
C ALA A 137 -7.53 10.22 6.00
N LEU A 138 -6.43 10.02 6.74
CA LEU A 138 -6.24 10.54 8.09
C LEU A 138 -4.75 10.62 8.42
N ARG A 139 -4.35 11.68 9.12
CA ARG A 139 -3.00 11.79 9.71
C ARG A 139 -3.07 12.08 11.20
N LEU A 140 -2.26 11.34 11.96
CA LEU A 140 -1.97 11.54 13.38
C LEU A 140 -0.46 11.54 13.61
N ALA A 141 -0.02 11.90 14.82
CA ALA A 141 1.40 11.91 15.18
C ALA A 141 2.07 10.53 15.06
N THR A 142 1.32 9.44 15.30
CA THR A 142 1.86 8.06 15.32
C THR A 142 1.25 7.16 14.28
N ALA A 143 0.33 7.66 13.45
CA ALA A 143 -0.38 6.86 12.46
C ALA A 143 -0.77 7.68 11.23
N ILE A 144 -0.85 7.01 10.09
CA ILE A 144 -1.40 7.54 8.86
C ILE A 144 -2.31 6.49 8.23
N VAL A 145 -3.41 6.94 7.65
CA VAL A 145 -4.25 6.14 6.77
C VAL A 145 -4.13 6.74 5.37
N ILE A 146 -3.79 5.91 4.39
CA ILE A 146 -3.73 6.30 2.99
C ILE A 146 -4.65 5.44 2.15
N ASP A 147 -5.21 6.04 1.12
CA ASP A 147 -6.07 5.40 0.14
C ASP A 147 -5.36 5.39 -1.21
N SER A 148 -5.16 4.20 -1.78
CA SER A 148 -4.60 4.03 -3.12
C SER A 148 -5.68 3.43 -4.03
N PRO A 149 -5.94 4.00 -5.22
CA PRO A 149 -6.72 3.31 -6.24
C PRO A 149 -6.07 1.97 -6.59
N ALA A 150 -6.90 0.94 -6.72
CA ALA A 150 -6.47 -0.42 -6.98
C ALA A 150 -7.44 -1.11 -7.94
N LEU A 151 -6.94 -2.13 -8.64
CA LEU A 151 -7.75 -3.04 -9.42
C LEU A 151 -7.59 -4.44 -8.83
N VAL A 152 -8.69 -5.09 -8.49
CA VAL A 152 -8.71 -6.42 -7.85
C VAL A 152 -9.58 -7.35 -8.67
N ALA A 153 -9.10 -8.57 -8.89
CA ALA A 153 -9.88 -9.64 -9.49
C ALA A 153 -10.84 -10.21 -8.44
N VAL A 154 -12.14 -9.99 -8.64
CA VAL A 154 -13.20 -10.58 -7.82
C VAL A 154 -13.94 -11.59 -8.70
N GLY A 155 -13.73 -12.87 -8.41
CA GLY A 155 -14.12 -13.94 -9.33
C GLY A 155 -13.36 -13.83 -10.65
N LYS A 156 -14.08 -13.56 -11.75
CA LYS A 156 -13.51 -13.38 -13.10
C LYS A 156 -13.54 -11.93 -13.59
N GLN A 157 -13.95 -10.99 -12.75
CA GLN A 157 -14.07 -9.59 -13.14
C GLN A 157 -13.02 -8.74 -12.44
N HIS A 158 -12.52 -7.74 -13.16
CA HIS A 158 -11.61 -6.75 -12.62
C HIS A 158 -12.41 -5.56 -12.09
N GLU A 159 -12.33 -5.36 -10.78
CA GLU A 159 -13.07 -4.31 -10.09
C GLU A 159 -12.13 -3.20 -9.60
N LYS A 160 -12.56 -1.95 -9.77
CA LYS A 160 -11.90 -0.79 -9.17
C LYS A 160 -12.28 -0.70 -7.70
N VAL A 161 -11.27 -0.69 -6.85
CA VAL A 161 -11.42 -0.61 -5.39
C VAL A 161 -10.43 0.41 -4.83
N VAL A 162 -10.58 0.75 -3.56
CA VAL A 162 -9.59 1.51 -2.79
C VAL A 162 -8.83 0.55 -1.91
N ALA A 163 -7.51 0.50 -2.05
CA ALA A 163 -6.61 -0.11 -1.08
C ALA A 163 -6.33 0.88 0.04
N ARG A 164 -6.97 0.66 1.19
CA ARG A 164 -6.77 1.48 2.38
C ARG A 164 -5.69 0.86 3.23
N HIS A 165 -4.59 1.58 3.41
CA HIS A 165 -3.48 1.18 4.27
C HIS A 165 -3.50 2.00 5.55
N LEU A 166 -3.44 1.32 6.69
CA LEU A 166 -3.12 1.91 7.98
C LEU A 166 -1.66 1.59 8.30
N ILE A 167 -0.85 2.62 8.54
CA ILE A 167 0.56 2.50 8.95
C ILE A 167 0.71 3.25 10.26
N TRP A 168 1.28 2.61 11.28
CA TRP A 168 1.48 3.24 12.58
C TRP A 168 2.81 2.85 13.22
N VAL A 169 3.29 3.72 14.10
CA VAL A 169 4.49 3.52 14.91
C VAL A 169 4.09 3.30 16.38
N GLN A 170 4.77 2.37 17.04
CA GLN A 170 4.65 2.18 18.48
C GLN A 170 5.46 3.26 19.22
N PRO A 171 4.82 4.12 20.05
CA PRO A 171 5.50 5.28 20.64
C PRO A 171 6.72 4.95 21.51
N LYS A 172 6.76 3.75 22.11
CA LYS A 172 7.83 3.35 23.03
C LYS A 172 9.03 2.70 22.33
N SER A 173 8.80 1.92 21.28
CA SER A 173 9.85 1.13 20.63
C SER A 173 10.27 1.67 19.27
N GLY A 174 9.45 2.51 18.64
CA GLY A 174 9.65 2.94 17.26
C GLY A 174 9.29 1.88 16.23
N SER A 175 8.81 0.70 16.65
CA SER A 175 8.40 -0.36 15.73
C SER A 175 7.26 0.10 14.84
N VAL A 176 7.42 -0.06 13.53
CA VAL A 176 6.37 0.23 12.55
C VAL A 176 5.55 -1.01 12.27
N SER A 177 4.24 -0.84 12.19
CA SER A 177 3.29 -1.89 11.84
C SER A 177 2.30 -1.37 10.80
N SER A 178 1.70 -2.28 10.05
CA SER A 178 0.73 -1.90 9.02
C SER A 178 -0.38 -2.92 8.82
N ALA A 179 -1.50 -2.42 8.30
CA ALA A 179 -2.66 -3.20 7.92
C ALA A 179 -3.22 -2.68 6.60
N VAL A 180 -3.85 -3.56 5.83
CA VAL A 180 -4.49 -3.20 4.55
C VAL A 180 -5.81 -3.93 4.37
N TRP A 181 -6.78 -3.25 3.78
CA TRP A 181 -8.02 -3.84 3.30
C TRP A 181 -8.47 -3.14 2.00
N PHE A 182 -9.38 -3.79 1.27
CA PHE A 182 -9.96 -3.21 0.07
C PHE A 182 -11.38 -2.73 0.34
N ILE A 183 -11.71 -1.57 -0.22
CA ILE A 183 -13.03 -0.97 -0.14
C ILE A 183 -13.60 -0.89 -1.55
N ARG A 184 -14.76 -1.52 -1.77
CA ARG A 184 -15.58 -1.29 -2.95
C ARG A 184 -16.39 -0.02 -2.71
N GLY A 185 -16.26 0.95 -3.62
CA GLY A 185 -17.01 2.21 -3.56
C GLY A 185 -18.47 2.05 -4.02
N GLY A 186 -19.23 3.15 -4.01
CA GLY A 186 -20.63 3.20 -4.45
C GLY A 186 -21.53 3.89 -3.41
N GLU A 187 -22.85 3.77 -3.59
CA GLU A 187 -23.84 4.30 -2.63
C GLU A 187 -23.76 3.61 -1.26
N SER A 188 -23.29 2.37 -1.24
CA SER A 188 -23.08 1.58 -0.02
C SER A 188 -21.68 0.98 -0.04
N PRO A 189 -20.66 1.72 0.42
CA PRO A 189 -19.28 1.24 0.44
C PRO A 189 -19.12 0.02 1.33
N GLU A 190 -18.35 -0.97 0.88
CA GLU A 190 -18.15 -2.22 1.61
C GLU A 190 -16.70 -2.69 1.57
N VAL A 191 -16.31 -3.43 2.61
CA VAL A 191 -15.00 -4.08 2.66
C VAL A 191 -15.06 -5.35 1.81
N VAL A 192 -14.21 -5.44 0.79
CA VAL A 192 -14.12 -6.62 -0.07
C VAL A 192 -13.72 -7.82 0.79
N ASP A 193 -14.43 -8.93 0.62
CA ASP A 193 -14.29 -10.18 1.40
C ASP A 193 -14.49 -10.03 2.92
N GLY A 194 -14.95 -8.86 3.40
CA GLY A 194 -15.25 -8.61 4.80
C GLY A 194 -14.06 -8.75 5.76
N GLN A 195 -12.83 -8.56 5.28
CA GLN A 195 -11.61 -8.72 6.08
C GLN A 195 -10.49 -7.75 5.67
N GLY A 196 -9.52 -7.58 6.56
CA GLY A 196 -8.23 -6.96 6.27
C GLY A 196 -7.07 -7.85 6.68
N MET A 197 -5.85 -7.44 6.34
CA MET A 197 -4.62 -8.17 6.64
C MET A 197 -3.67 -7.28 7.43
N PHE A 198 -3.21 -7.76 8.58
CA PHE A 198 -2.00 -7.23 9.19
C PHE A 198 -0.80 -7.72 8.40
N LEU A 199 0.07 -6.79 8.00
CA LEU A 199 1.28 -7.14 7.25
C LEU A 199 2.42 -7.42 8.24
N PRO A 200 3.30 -8.39 7.92
CA PRO A 200 4.57 -8.56 8.61
C PRO A 200 5.40 -7.27 8.65
N GLU A 201 6.35 -7.19 9.58
CA GLU A 201 7.39 -6.15 9.54
C GLU A 201 8.33 -6.40 8.35
N ASN A 202 8.85 -5.34 7.73
CA ASN A 202 9.73 -5.43 6.55
C ASN A 202 9.13 -6.31 5.42
N PHE A 203 7.82 -6.16 5.19
CA PHE A 203 7.07 -7.09 4.35
C PHE A 203 7.47 -7.03 2.88
N ARG A 204 7.85 -8.19 2.35
CA ARG A 204 8.16 -8.42 0.94
C ARG A 204 7.26 -9.53 0.43
N GLU A 205 6.60 -9.29 -0.68
CA GLU A 205 5.70 -10.26 -1.27
C GLU A 205 5.85 -10.38 -2.78
N THR A 206 5.31 -11.47 -3.31
CA THR A 206 4.95 -11.59 -4.72
C THR A 206 3.48 -11.23 -4.87
N ARG A 207 3.20 -10.11 -5.53
CA ARG A 207 1.83 -9.69 -5.83
C ARG A 207 1.32 -10.41 -7.06
N HIS A 208 0.43 -11.36 -6.83
CA HIS A 208 -0.22 -12.14 -7.88
C HIS A 208 -1.21 -11.29 -8.69
N LEU A 209 -1.10 -11.34 -10.01
CA LEU A 209 -1.96 -10.62 -10.96
C LEU A 209 -2.74 -11.61 -11.84
N HIS A 210 -4.02 -11.32 -12.03
CA HIS A 210 -4.88 -11.92 -13.04
C HIS A 210 -4.87 -11.06 -14.29
N VAL A 211 -4.86 -11.68 -15.47
CA VAL A 211 -4.94 -11.00 -16.77
C VAL A 211 -6.27 -11.27 -17.48
N ASP A 212 -6.85 -10.22 -18.05
CA ASP A 212 -8.05 -10.27 -18.88
C ASP A 212 -7.69 -9.76 -20.29
N VAL A 213 -7.68 -10.67 -21.27
CA VAL A 213 -7.36 -10.38 -22.67
C VAL A 213 -8.49 -9.61 -23.37
N GLY A 214 -9.71 -9.67 -22.84
CA GLY A 214 -10.83 -8.83 -23.30
C GLY A 214 -10.55 -7.33 -23.18
N GLU A 215 -9.67 -6.94 -22.25
CA GLU A 215 -9.24 -5.55 -22.04
C GLU A 215 -8.07 -5.13 -22.96
N PHE A 216 -7.70 -5.95 -23.94
CA PHE A 216 -6.63 -5.63 -24.90
C PHE A 216 -7.20 -5.10 -26.22
N PHE A 217 -6.55 -4.08 -26.77
CA PHE A 217 -6.85 -3.56 -28.11
C PHE A 217 -5.63 -3.68 -29.00
N LEU A 218 -5.74 -4.44 -30.10
CA LEU A 218 -4.62 -4.74 -31.02
C LEU A 218 -3.38 -5.31 -30.29
N GLY A 219 -3.59 -6.13 -29.26
CA GLY A 219 -2.52 -6.72 -28.45
C GLY A 219 -1.89 -5.78 -27.42
N ILE A 220 -2.41 -4.56 -27.27
CA ILE A 220 -1.97 -3.57 -26.29
C ILE A 220 -2.92 -3.63 -25.08
N PRO A 221 -2.42 -3.83 -23.85
CA PRO A 221 -3.25 -3.89 -22.65
C PRO A 221 -3.89 -2.53 -22.33
N GLY A 222 -5.19 -2.54 -22.06
CA GLY A 222 -5.90 -1.40 -21.49
C GLY A 222 -5.69 -1.24 -19.98
N PRO A 223 -6.25 -0.17 -19.37
CA PRO A 223 -6.05 0.14 -17.94
C PRO A 223 -6.57 -0.94 -16.98
N ASN A 224 -7.53 -1.77 -17.42
CA ASN A 224 -8.05 -2.86 -16.60
C ASN A 224 -7.51 -4.23 -17.00
N ALA A 225 -6.46 -4.32 -17.82
CA ALA A 225 -5.95 -5.62 -18.28
C ALA A 225 -5.36 -6.50 -17.17
N PHE A 226 -4.87 -5.90 -16.08
CA PHE A 226 -4.23 -6.61 -14.98
C PHE A 226 -4.80 -6.21 -13.62
N ALA A 227 -5.23 -7.17 -12.83
CA ALA A 227 -5.78 -6.95 -11.49
C ALA A 227 -5.12 -7.82 -10.43
N MET A 228 -5.06 -7.33 -9.19
CA MET A 228 -4.52 -8.08 -8.06
C MET A 228 -5.43 -9.25 -7.66
N GLN A 229 -4.86 -10.40 -7.34
CA GLN A 229 -5.60 -11.59 -6.89
C GLN A 229 -5.90 -11.55 -5.37
N GLY A 230 -6.59 -10.50 -4.92
CA GLY A 230 -6.98 -10.33 -3.53
C GLY A 230 -5.92 -9.64 -2.65
N LEU A 231 -6.16 -9.70 -1.33
CA LEU A 231 -5.31 -9.07 -0.32
C LEU A 231 -3.92 -9.74 -0.27
N PRO A 232 -2.86 -8.99 0.08
CA PRO A 232 -1.54 -9.59 0.31
C PRO A 232 -1.60 -10.66 1.40
N PRO A 233 -0.67 -11.63 1.39
CA PRO A 233 -0.57 -12.57 2.48
C PRO A 233 -0.23 -11.84 3.79
N GLY A 234 -0.89 -12.23 4.87
CA GLY A 234 -0.73 -11.60 6.17
C GLY A 234 -1.55 -12.30 7.24
N LYS A 235 -1.69 -11.67 8.39
CA LYS A 235 -2.53 -12.15 9.48
C LYS A 235 -3.93 -11.54 9.33
N PRO A 236 -4.96 -12.33 9.01
CA PRO A 236 -6.29 -11.79 8.73
C PRO A 236 -6.96 -11.27 10.00
N PHE A 237 -7.75 -10.21 9.83
CA PHE A 237 -8.70 -9.74 10.83
C PHE A 237 -10.06 -9.47 10.17
N PRO A 238 -11.17 -9.87 10.82
CA PRO A 238 -12.48 -9.63 10.24
C PRO A 238 -12.79 -8.13 10.24
N LEU A 239 -13.47 -7.66 9.21
CA LEU A 239 -14.04 -6.33 9.09
C LEU A 239 -15.53 -6.47 8.75
N ALA A 240 -16.24 -7.16 9.65
CA ALA A 240 -17.70 -7.24 9.61
C ALA A 240 -18.33 -6.05 10.34
N ALA A 241 -19.65 -5.89 10.21
CA ALA A 241 -20.40 -4.94 11.03
C ALA A 241 -20.14 -5.21 12.53
N PRO A 242 -19.94 -4.18 13.37
CA PRO A 242 -20.04 -2.74 13.07
C PRO A 242 -18.75 -2.10 12.52
N HIS A 243 -17.61 -2.80 12.53
CA HIS A 243 -16.30 -2.23 12.19
C HIS A 243 -16.15 -1.90 10.70
N ALA A 244 -16.90 -2.58 9.83
CA ALA A 244 -16.94 -2.29 8.39
C ALA A 244 -17.29 -0.83 8.07
N ALA A 245 -18.23 -0.23 8.81
CA ALA A 245 -18.66 1.14 8.56
C ALA A 245 -17.51 2.14 8.77
N ALA A 246 -16.80 2.02 9.90
CA ALA A 246 -15.62 2.84 10.18
C ALA A 246 -14.47 2.57 9.20
N ALA A 247 -14.26 1.30 8.81
CA ALA A 247 -13.24 0.93 7.83
C ALA A 247 -13.49 1.52 6.43
N CYS A 248 -14.75 1.71 6.05
CA CYS A 248 -15.17 2.30 4.78
C CYS A 248 -15.37 3.83 4.81
N ALA A 249 -15.36 4.46 5.98
CA ALA A 249 -15.71 5.87 6.15
C ALA A 249 -14.85 6.77 5.25
N THR A 250 -15.52 7.63 4.47
CA THR A 250 -14.89 8.60 3.56
C THR A 250 -15.76 9.86 3.56
N PRO A 251 -15.33 10.97 4.19
CA PRO A 251 -14.06 11.14 4.90
C PRO A 251 -13.95 10.26 6.15
N LEU A 252 -12.73 9.85 6.51
CA LEU A 252 -12.45 9.10 7.72
C LEU A 252 -12.30 10.06 8.91
N THR A 253 -13.22 10.03 9.87
CA THR A 253 -13.13 10.91 11.05
C THR A 253 -12.20 10.34 12.12
N ILE A 254 -11.80 11.18 13.07
CA ILE A 254 -11.02 10.75 14.24
C ILE A 254 -11.81 9.71 15.06
N ASP A 255 -13.13 9.83 15.16
CA ASP A 255 -13.93 8.90 15.95
C ASP A 255 -14.12 7.56 15.25
N ASP A 256 -14.28 7.55 13.93
CA ASP A 256 -14.20 6.33 13.11
C ASP A 256 -12.87 5.62 13.33
N PHE A 257 -11.77 6.39 13.29
CA PHE A 257 -10.43 5.84 13.50
C PHE A 257 -10.23 5.31 14.91
N LYS A 258 -10.69 6.01 15.96
CA LYS A 258 -10.60 5.50 17.34
C LYS A 258 -11.33 4.17 17.49
N SER A 259 -12.54 4.07 16.92
CA SER A 259 -13.33 2.84 16.93
C SER A 259 -12.58 1.70 16.22
N LEU A 260 -12.02 1.97 15.03
CA LEU A 260 -11.23 1.01 14.28
C LEU A 260 -9.95 0.61 15.01
N ALA A 261 -9.19 1.56 15.55
CA ALA A 261 -7.93 1.32 16.26
C ALA A 261 -8.12 0.48 17.53
N GLN A 262 -9.18 0.75 18.30
CA GLN A 262 -9.55 -0.08 19.46
C GLN A 262 -9.83 -1.51 19.05
N TYR A 263 -10.59 -1.70 17.97
CA TYR A 263 -10.89 -3.01 17.42
C TYR A 263 -9.63 -3.75 16.95
N LEU A 264 -8.79 -3.09 16.13
CA LEU A 264 -7.57 -3.67 15.60
C LEU A 264 -6.59 -4.07 16.70
N SER A 265 -6.47 -3.28 17.77
CA SER A 265 -5.63 -3.62 18.93
C SER A 265 -6.12 -4.89 19.62
N ALA A 266 -7.44 -5.02 19.80
CA ALA A 266 -8.03 -6.23 20.36
C ALA A 266 -7.86 -7.44 19.45
N ALA A 267 -8.05 -7.28 18.14
CA ALA A 267 -7.87 -8.35 17.14
C ALA A 267 -6.42 -8.84 17.10
N ALA A 268 -5.45 -7.92 17.16
CA ALA A 268 -4.03 -8.26 17.16
C ALA A 268 -3.58 -9.03 18.42
N SER A 269 -4.26 -8.80 19.57
CA SER A 269 -3.94 -9.44 20.85
C SER A 269 -4.53 -10.83 21.05
N ARG A 270 -5.57 -11.22 20.28
CA ARG A 270 -6.32 -12.48 20.43
C ARG A 270 -5.75 -13.67 19.65
N GLN A 271 -4.63 -13.46 18.98
CA GLN A 271 -4.02 -14.41 18.04
C GLN A 271 -2.52 -14.44 18.26
#